data_AF-A0A643BLZ0-F1
#
_entry.id   AF-A0A643BLZ0-F1
#
_cell.length_a   1.000
_cell.length_b   1.000
_cell.length_c   1.000
_cell.angle_alpha   90.00
_cell.angle_beta   90.00
_cell.angle_gamma   90.00
#
_symmetry.space_group_name_H-M   'P 1'
#
loop_
_entity.id
_entity.type
_entity.pdbx_description
1 polymer ?
#
loop_
_entity_poly.entity_id
_entity_poly.type
_entity_poly.pdbx_seq_one_letter_code
_entity_poly.pdbx_strand_id
1 'polypeptide(L)' 'MYATVEEADAAMKARPYKADGRVVEPKRAVSREDSQRPGAHLTVKKIFVGGIKEDTEEHHLRYYFE' A
#
# COMPACT_ATOMS: atom_id res chain seq x y z
N MET A 1 -0.78 10.97 -15.39
CA MET A 1 -0.21 11.04 -14.04
C MET A 1 -1.18 11.80 -13.17
N TYR A 2 -1.43 11.36 -11.95
CA TYR A 2 -2.10 12.19 -10.95
C TYR A 2 -1.16 13.34 -10.57
N ALA A 3 -1.69 14.53 -10.35
CA ALA A 3 -0.92 15.70 -9.97
C ALA A 3 -0.59 15.70 -8.47
N THR A 4 -1.46 15.10 -7.65
CA THR A 4 -1.27 15.04 -6.20
C THR A 4 -1.44 13.62 -5.64
N VAL A 5 -1.00 13.43 -4.39
CA VAL A 5 -1.14 12.15 -3.68
C VAL A 5 -2.62 11.89 -3.37
N GLU A 6 -3.39 12.93 -3.07
CA GLU A 6 -4.82 12.85 -2.76
C GLU A 6 -5.63 12.33 -3.95
N GLU A 7 -5.30 12.76 -5.17
CA GLU A 7 -5.94 12.25 -6.38
C GLU A 7 -5.64 10.76 -6.60
N ALA A 8 -4.38 10.34 -6.37
CA ALA A 8 -3.99 8.95 -6.43
C ALA A 8 -4.71 8.11 -5.35
N ASP A 9 -4.92 8.66 -4.16
CA ASP A 9 -5.65 8.00 -3.08
C ASP A 9 -7.15 7.91 -3.34
N ALA A 10 -7.76 8.96 -3.88
CA ALA A 10 -9.14 8.94 -4.34
C ALA A 10 -9.33 7.84 -5.39
N ALA A 11 -8.39 7.72 -6.32
CA ALA A 11 -8.39 6.64 -7.30
C ALA A 11 -8.25 5.27 -6.61
N MET A 12 -7.32 5.08 -5.68
CA MET A 12 -7.16 3.78 -5.01
C MET A 12 -8.39 3.37 -4.18
N LYS A 13 -9.15 4.33 -3.64
CA LYS A 13 -10.40 4.11 -2.89
C LYS A 13 -11.59 3.77 -3.79
N ALA A 14 -11.66 4.31 -5.01
CA ALA A 14 -12.79 4.11 -5.93
C ALA A 14 -12.77 2.77 -6.70
N ARG A 15 -12.06 1.75 -6.18
CA ARG A 15 -12.14 0.37 -6.69
C ARG A 15 -13.57 -0.18 -6.54
N PRO A 16 -14.04 -1.10 -7.41
CA PRO A 16 -13.31 -1.76 -8.49
C PRO A 16 -13.27 -0.95 -9.80
N TYR A 17 -12.19 -1.13 -10.57
CA TYR A 17 -12.02 -0.48 -11.88
C TYR A 17 -12.24 -1.45 -13.02
N LYS A 18 -12.81 -0.96 -14.13
CA LYS A 18 -13.01 -1.73 -15.36
C LYS A 18 -12.40 -0.98 -16.55
N ALA A 19 -11.46 -1.62 -17.24
CA ALA A 19 -10.86 -1.13 -18.48
C ALA A 19 -11.09 -2.17 -19.57
N ASP A 20 -11.57 -1.75 -20.74
CA ASP A 20 -11.81 -2.62 -21.90
C ASP A 20 -12.60 -3.90 -21.57
N GLY A 21 -13.61 -3.78 -20.71
CA GLY A 21 -14.43 -4.92 -20.31
C GLY A 21 -13.85 -5.76 -19.16
N ARG A 22 -12.60 -5.55 -18.75
CA ARG A 22 -11.90 -6.34 -17.71
C ARG A 22 -11.75 -5.56 -16.41
N VAL A 23 -11.98 -6.25 -15.29
CA VAL A 23 -11.70 -5.68 -13.97
C VAL A 23 -10.19 -5.62 -13.77
N VAL A 24 -9.68 -4.45 -13.40
CA VAL A 24 -8.26 -4.21 -13.15
C VAL A 24 -8.01 -3.86 -11.68
N GLU A 25 -6.87 -4.28 -11.17
CA GLU A 25 -6.42 -4.00 -9.81
C GLU A 25 -5.32 -2.92 -9.86
N PRO A 26 -5.65 -1.63 -9.72
CA PRO A 26 -4.61 -0.58 -9.69
C PRO A 26 -3.76 -0.75 -8.43
N LYS A 27 -2.43 -0.67 -8.56
CA LYS A 27 -1.49 -0.76 -7.43
C LYS A 27 -0.62 0.49 -7.38
N ARG A 28 -0.19 0.88 -6.17
CA ARG A 28 0.84 1.93 -6.05
C ARG A 28 2.12 1.43 -6.71
N ALA A 29 2.76 2.29 -7.49
CA ALA A 29 4.04 1.96 -8.12
C ALA A 29 5.10 1.76 -7.03
N VAL A 30 5.84 0.66 -7.14
CA VAL A 30 6.99 0.38 -6.28
C VAL A 30 8.22 1.04 -6.90
N SER A 31 9.12 1.60 -6.08
CA SER A 31 10.37 2.17 -6.57
C SER A 31 11.17 1.12 -7.34
N ARG A 32 12.05 1.53 -8.27
CA ARG A 32 12.86 0.54 -9.03
C ARG A 32 13.77 -0.29 -8.14
N GLU A 33 14.29 0.32 -7.08
CA GLU A 33 15.12 -0.33 -6.07
C GLU A 33 14.32 -1.38 -5.30
N ASP A 34 13.15 -1.00 -4.76
CA ASP A 34 12.32 -1.92 -4.00
C ASP A 34 11.69 -3.01 -4.86
N SER A 35 11.47 -2.75 -6.16
CA SER A 35 10.89 -3.73 -7.10
C SER A 35 11.78 -4.97 -7.26
N GLN A 36 13.08 -4.87 -6.96
CA GLN A 36 13.99 -6.02 -7.00
C GLN A 36 13.86 -6.92 -5.76
N ARG A 37 13.21 -6.44 -4.70
CA ARG A 37 13.06 -7.20 -3.45
C ARG A 37 12.05 -8.34 -3.64
N PRO A 38 12.32 -9.54 -3.11
CA PRO A 38 11.36 -10.63 -3.14
C PRO A 38 10.03 -10.20 -2.54
N GLY A 39 8.94 -10.43 -3.28
CA GLY A 39 7.59 -10.12 -2.82
C GLY A 39 7.13 -8.66 -2.99
N ALA A 40 7.94 -7.78 -3.59
CA ALA A 40 7.63 -6.35 -3.72
C ALA A 40 6.30 -6.05 -4.46
N HIS A 41 5.87 -6.92 -5.38
CA HIS A 41 4.64 -6.75 -6.16
C HIS A 41 3.44 -7.56 -5.63
N LEU A 42 3.61 -8.26 -4.49
CA LEU A 42 2.53 -9.01 -3.87
C LEU A 42 1.48 -8.07 -3.29
N THR A 43 0.21 -8.36 -3.53
CA THR A 43 -0.88 -7.68 -2.83
C THR A 43 -1.04 -8.33 -1.47
N VAL A 44 -0.68 -7.61 -0.40
CA VAL A 44 -0.87 -8.05 0.99
C VAL A 44 -1.67 -7.01 1.78
N LYS A 45 -2.43 -7.47 2.78
CA LYS A 45 -3.17 -6.61 3.73
C LYS A 45 -2.49 -6.49 5.09
N LYS A 46 -1.36 -7.20 5.27
CA LYS A 46 -0.60 -7.26 6.52
C LYS A 46 0.85 -6.87 6.24
N ILE A 47 1.48 -6.26 7.24
CA ILE A 47 2.89 -5.89 7.22
C ILE A 47 3.61 -6.53 8.39
N PHE A 48 4.92 -6.72 8.26
CA PHE A 48 5.80 -7.06 9.38
C PHE A 48 6.41 -5.76 9.91
N VAL A 49 6.38 -5.57 11.22
CA VAL A 49 6.98 -4.41 11.90
C VAL A 49 8.05 -4.96 12.85
N GLY A 50 9.32 -4.73 12.50
CA GLY A 50 10.47 -5.18 13.29
C GLY A 50 11.28 -4.02 13.84
N GLY A 51 12.18 -4.29 14.79
CA GLY A 51 13.03 -3.26 15.41
C GLY A 51 12.29 -2.31 16.35
N ILE A 52 11.12 -2.71 16.85
CA ILE A 52 10.37 -1.99 17.88
C ILE A 52 10.91 -2.31 19.27
N LYS A 53 10.73 -1.39 20.22
CA LYS A 53 11.15 -1.59 21.61
C LYS A 53 10.26 -2.62 22.30
N GLU A 54 10.78 -3.28 23.34
CA GLU A 54 10.04 -4.31 24.10
C GLU A 54 8.78 -3.77 24.80
N ASP A 55 8.74 -2.48 25.11
CA ASP A 55 7.59 -1.77 25.70
C ASP A 55 6.54 -1.32 24.65
N THR A 56 6.73 -1.66 23.37
CA THR A 56 5.80 -1.27 22.31
C THR A 56 4.54 -2.15 22.35
N GLU A 57 3.45 -1.58 22.87
CA GLU A 57 2.11 -2.18 22.85
C GLU A 57 1.28 -1.86 21.59
N GLU A 58 0.14 -2.56 21.44
CA GLU A 58 -0.80 -2.43 20.31
C GLU A 58 -1.25 -0.99 20.08
N HIS A 59 -1.54 -0.23 21.14
CA HIS A 59 -2.06 1.12 21.02
C HIS A 59 -1.04 2.09 20.37
N HIS A 60 0.26 1.83 20.52
CA HIS A 60 1.31 2.59 19.83
C HIS A 60 1.29 2.32 18.31
N LEU A 61 1.15 1.05 17.92
CA LEU A 61 1.08 0.67 16.51
C LEU A 61 -0.18 1.23 15.87
N ARG A 62 -1.30 1.17 16.59
CA ARG A 62 -2.57 1.69 16.09
C ARG A 62 -2.52 3.20 15.89
N TYR A 63 -1.94 3.94 16.82
CA TYR A 63 -1.76 5.39 16.70
C TYR A 63 -0.89 5.79 15.48
N TYR A 64 0.07 4.96 15.06
CA TYR A 64 0.95 5.28 13.95
C TYR A 64 0.40 4.85 12.58
N PHE A 65 -0.30 3.72 12.50
CA PHE A 65 -0.75 3.11 11.24
C PHE A 65 -2.22 3.38 10.87
N GLU A 66 -3.07 3.79 11.81
CA GLU A 66 -4.45 4.28 11.52
C GLU A 66 -4.45 5.77 11.17
#